data_AF-A0A7S4C322-F1
#
_entry.id   AF-A0A7S4C322-F1
#
_cell.length_a   1.000
_cell.length_b   1.000
_cell.length_c   1.000
_cell.angle_alpha   90.00
_cell.angle_beta   90.00
_cell.angle_gamma   90.00
#
_symmetry.space_group_name_H-M   'P 1'
#
loop_
_entity.id
_entity.type
_entity.pdbx_description
1 polymer ?
#
loop_
_entity_poly.entity_id
_entity_poly.type
_entity_poly.pdbx_seq_one_letter_code
_entity_poly.pdbx_strand_id
1 'polypeptide(L)'
;MSTLPSNTVGELETMEPGSSLYPKGAYRNSKILFLDVDGVLNKLATCSSGAAIVTPGWPGPLSKPMLQRLKRLLDQTGALIVLSTMWRMRSLGISALLNGFKIVGIPTSKIVGATPFIPGGVRAPEILQWLNSYGPCAAWAAVDDIDLRGQAPREMNGHAVLTFVTSGLTTEAAASIVGCLEPAAVETSKAVLAAKQHSSGRLRCCPLQVTTHSAPQEAVGTQQDSDFSSEESRRRHLPRSQEHPKKQASTNWMLEKPMTALDPAAGSFLSKDEMDARVSRAREVMRSLAALKVADAGTNAVDIREKINQEACASARESYARVRQMSYAKARNSYARARQSYAMLRQTGGRPGELFTVQL
;
A
#
# COMPACT_ATOMS: atom_id res chain seq x y z
N MET A 1 1.99 -0.86 32.17
CA MET A 1 1.72 -0.17 30.89
C MET A 1 3.03 0.42 30.40
N SER A 2 3.62 -0.13 29.34
CA SER A 2 4.87 0.39 28.76
C SER A 2 4.59 1.72 28.05
N THR A 3 5.20 2.79 28.53
CA THR A 3 5.18 4.10 27.88
C THR A 3 6.00 4.02 26.60
N LEU A 4 5.42 4.44 25.47
CA LEU A 4 6.18 4.59 24.23
C LEU A 4 7.36 5.54 24.49
N PRO A 5 8.57 5.26 23.97
CA PRO A 5 9.66 6.20 24.08
C PRO A 5 9.22 7.54 23.45
N SER A 6 9.32 8.59 24.25
CA SER A 6 8.93 9.99 23.95
C SER A 6 9.44 10.49 22.58
N ASN A 7 10.52 9.90 22.06
CA ASN A 7 11.17 10.30 20.82
C ASN A 7 10.60 9.70 19.52
N THR A 8 9.65 8.75 19.57
CA THR A 8 9.23 8.03 18.33
C THR A 8 8.64 8.96 17.27
N VAL A 9 7.92 10.02 17.68
CA VAL A 9 7.34 11.00 16.75
C VAL A 9 8.42 11.91 16.17
N GLY A 10 9.36 12.36 17.00
CA GLY A 10 10.49 13.21 16.56
C GLY A 10 11.47 12.48 15.63
N GLU A 11 11.71 11.18 15.86
CA GLU A 11 12.52 10.36 14.96
C GLU A 11 11.84 10.20 13.59
N LEU A 12 10.52 9.95 13.55
CA LEU A 12 9.77 9.86 12.29
C LEU A 12 9.73 11.20 11.53
N GLU A 13 9.65 12.33 12.23
CA GLU A 13 9.63 13.66 11.63
C GLU A 13 10.98 14.10 11.07
N THR A 14 12.09 13.47 11.48
CA THR A 14 13.45 13.81 11.05
C THR A 14 14.10 12.77 10.14
N MET A 15 13.34 11.79 9.64
CA MET A 15 13.84 10.79 8.68
C MET A 15 14.02 11.40 7.29
N GLU A 16 15.09 12.15 7.10
CA GLU A 16 15.51 12.57 5.77
C GLU A 16 15.93 11.34 4.93
N PRO A 17 15.44 11.20 3.68
CA PRO A 17 15.87 10.16 2.76
C PRO A 17 17.39 10.21 2.56
N GLY A 18 18.10 9.14 2.95
CA GLY A 18 19.55 9.07 2.83
C GLY A 18 20.35 9.53 4.06
N SER A 19 19.70 9.71 5.22
CA SER A 19 20.44 9.84 6.48
C SER A 19 21.31 8.59 6.74
N SER A 20 22.50 8.81 7.31
CA SER A 20 23.50 7.76 7.64
C SER A 20 22.92 6.56 8.41
N LEU A 21 21.80 6.78 9.12
CA LEU A 21 21.11 5.77 9.91
C LEU A 21 20.55 4.60 9.08
N TYR A 22 20.34 4.77 7.78
CA TYR A 22 19.81 3.73 6.90
C TYR A 22 20.61 3.64 5.60
N PRO A 23 21.72 2.89 5.61
CA PRO A 23 22.56 2.76 4.43
C PRO A 23 21.80 2.10 3.28
N LYS A 24 22.14 2.50 2.06
CA LYS A 24 21.63 1.86 0.84
C LYS A 24 21.83 0.34 0.92
N GLY A 25 20.74 -0.40 0.81
CA GLY A 25 20.70 -1.87 0.93
C GLY A 25 20.23 -2.40 2.28
N ALA A 26 19.90 -1.55 3.26
CA ALA A 26 19.39 -1.96 4.57
C ALA A 26 18.16 -2.89 4.50
N TYR A 27 17.37 -2.79 3.42
CA TYR A 27 16.13 -3.54 3.26
C TYR A 27 16.22 -4.68 2.24
N ARG A 28 17.42 -5.09 1.80
CA ARG A 28 17.62 -6.15 0.79
C ARG A 28 16.83 -7.43 1.04
N ASN A 29 16.71 -7.82 2.30
CA ASN A 29 16.02 -9.05 2.71
C ASN A 29 14.63 -8.78 3.33
N SER A 30 14.14 -7.54 3.25
CA SER A 30 12.86 -7.14 3.83
C SER A 30 11.77 -7.03 2.77
N LYS A 31 10.54 -7.34 3.16
CA LYS A 31 9.34 -7.05 2.36
C LYS A 31 8.80 -5.67 2.74
N ILE A 32 8.51 -4.81 1.77
CA ILE A 32 8.11 -3.42 2.01
C ILE A 32 6.68 -3.17 1.53
N LEU A 33 5.84 -2.61 2.39
CA LEU A 33 4.51 -2.11 2.07
C LEU A 33 4.52 -0.58 2.07
N PHE A 34 4.33 0.02 0.90
CA PHE A 34 4.02 1.44 0.77
C PHE A 34 2.53 1.64 1.06
N LEU A 35 2.24 2.35 2.14
CA LEU A 35 0.90 2.43 2.72
C LEU A 35 0.33 3.85 2.59
N ASP A 36 -0.75 4.01 1.82
CA ASP A 36 -1.65 5.14 2.02
C ASP A 36 -2.64 4.90 3.17
N VAL A 37 -3.21 5.98 3.69
CA VAL A 37 -4.21 5.98 4.76
C VAL A 37 -5.58 6.32 4.19
N ASP A 38 -5.69 7.38 3.41
CA ASP A 38 -6.99 7.85 2.91
C ASP A 38 -7.51 6.92 1.82
N GLY A 39 -8.74 6.45 1.95
CA GLY A 39 -9.33 5.43 1.06
C GLY A 39 -8.70 4.03 1.17
N VAL A 40 -7.76 3.82 2.09
CA VAL A 40 -7.18 2.51 2.42
C VAL A 40 -7.57 2.10 3.83
N LEU A 41 -7.16 2.87 4.85
CA LEU A 41 -7.46 2.61 6.26
C LEU A 41 -8.67 3.37 6.77
N ASN A 42 -9.25 4.21 5.92
CA ASN A 42 -10.55 4.82 6.11
C ASN A 42 -11.39 4.72 4.82
N LYS A 43 -12.69 4.88 4.98
CA LYS A 43 -13.67 5.01 3.90
C LYS A 43 -14.61 6.16 4.22
N LEU A 44 -15.39 6.60 3.24
CA LEU A 44 -16.39 7.66 3.43
C LEU A 44 -17.33 7.40 4.62
N ALA A 45 -17.70 6.13 4.82
CA ALA A 45 -18.56 5.72 5.93
C ALA A 45 -17.84 5.57 7.28
N THR A 46 -16.50 5.70 7.35
CA THR A 46 -15.75 5.51 8.61
C THR A 46 -16.22 6.49 9.67
N CYS A 47 -16.45 7.75 9.32
CA CYS A 47 -16.88 8.78 10.26
C CYS A 47 -18.26 8.51 10.90
N SER A 48 -19.05 7.56 10.39
CA SER A 48 -20.37 7.22 10.95
C SER A 48 -20.36 5.90 11.70
N SER A 49 -19.23 5.20 11.71
CA SER A 49 -19.15 3.86 12.28
C SER A 49 -18.80 3.94 13.77
N GLY A 50 -19.50 3.17 14.61
CA GLY A 50 -19.08 2.95 15.99
C GLY A 50 -17.69 2.30 16.13
N ALA A 51 -17.12 1.80 15.02
CA ALA A 51 -15.76 1.27 14.95
C ALA A 51 -14.71 2.30 14.46
N ALA A 52 -15.08 3.58 14.38
CA ALA A 52 -14.17 4.67 14.05
C ALA A 52 -13.20 4.95 15.21
N ILE A 53 -11.92 5.09 14.89
CA ILE A 53 -10.91 5.62 15.81
C ILE A 53 -10.71 7.07 15.44
N VAL A 54 -11.15 7.96 16.33
CA VAL A 54 -11.05 9.42 16.17
C VAL A 54 -9.91 9.94 17.02
N THR A 55 -9.04 10.73 16.41
CA THR A 55 -7.98 11.46 17.12
C THR A 55 -8.39 12.93 17.24
N PRO A 56 -8.48 13.50 18.46
CA PRO A 56 -8.85 14.89 18.64
C PRO A 56 -7.98 15.84 17.79
N GLY A 57 -8.63 16.77 17.09
CA GLY A 57 -7.95 17.74 16.21
C GLY A 57 -7.54 17.20 14.83
N TRP A 58 -7.66 15.90 14.57
CA TRP A 58 -7.40 15.32 13.26
C TRP A 58 -8.71 14.99 12.51
N PRO A 59 -8.90 15.45 11.26
CA PRO A 59 -10.17 15.30 10.57
C PRO A 59 -10.42 13.91 9.97
N GLY A 60 -9.40 13.07 9.84
CA GLY A 60 -9.51 11.74 9.23
C GLY A 60 -9.62 10.64 10.27
N PRO A 61 -10.79 10.05 10.54
CA PRO A 61 -10.88 8.89 11.43
C PRO A 61 -10.32 7.63 10.75
N LEU A 62 -9.79 6.71 11.54
CA LEU A 62 -9.35 5.40 11.07
C LEU A 62 -10.42 4.34 11.29
N SER A 63 -10.51 3.36 10.40
CA SER A 63 -11.43 2.24 10.54
C SER A 63 -10.76 1.09 11.29
N LYS A 64 -11.25 0.75 12.50
CA LYS A 64 -10.72 -0.38 13.28
C LYS A 64 -10.73 -1.71 12.50
N PRO A 65 -11.78 -2.08 11.74
CA PRO A 65 -11.76 -3.28 10.91
C PRO A 65 -10.67 -3.29 9.82
N MET A 66 -10.36 -2.14 9.20
CA MET A 66 -9.31 -2.04 8.18
C MET A 66 -7.92 -2.16 8.80
N LEU A 67 -7.71 -1.52 9.95
CA LEU A 67 -6.49 -1.67 10.74
C LEU A 67 -6.27 -3.12 11.20
N GLN A 68 -7.33 -3.85 11.58
CA GLN A 68 -7.24 -5.27 11.91
C GLN A 68 -6.86 -6.13 10.69
N ARG A 69 -7.33 -5.79 9.49
CA ARG A 69 -6.90 -6.45 8.24
C ARG A 69 -5.43 -6.17 7.95
N LEU A 70 -5.01 -4.90 8.08
CA LEU A 70 -3.60 -4.52 7.94
C LEU A 70 -2.73 -5.30 8.92
N LYS A 71 -3.14 -5.41 10.19
CA LYS A 71 -2.41 -6.20 11.19
C LYS A 71 -2.22 -7.66 10.74
N ARG A 72 -3.29 -8.34 10.34
CA ARG A 72 -3.21 -9.74 9.86
C ARG A 72 -2.27 -9.88 8.67
N LEU A 73 -2.33 -8.94 7.73
CA LEU A 73 -1.43 -8.90 6.57
C LEU A 73 0.03 -8.75 7.00
N LEU A 74 0.33 -7.84 7.94
CA LEU A 74 1.69 -7.61 8.44
C LEU A 74 2.21 -8.80 9.25
N ASP A 75 1.34 -9.43 10.04
CA ASP A 75 1.68 -10.64 10.82
C ASP A 75 2.00 -11.81 9.87
N GLN A 76 1.20 -11.98 8.81
CA GLN A 76 1.38 -13.03 7.81
C GLN A 76 2.66 -12.84 6.99
N THR A 77 2.87 -11.64 6.46
CA THR A 77 3.94 -11.39 5.49
C THR A 77 5.27 -11.05 6.14
N GLY A 78 5.26 -10.57 7.39
CA GLY A 78 6.41 -9.98 8.05
C GLY A 78 6.81 -8.62 7.50
N ALA A 79 6.03 -8.03 6.59
CA ALA A 79 6.39 -6.79 5.91
C ALA A 79 6.58 -5.60 6.86
N LEU A 80 7.41 -4.68 6.41
CA LEU A 80 7.65 -3.37 7.01
C LEU A 80 6.87 -2.30 6.23
N ILE A 81 6.56 -1.19 6.88
CA ILE A 81 5.75 -0.12 6.33
C ILE A 81 6.63 1.08 5.99
N VAL A 82 6.44 1.60 4.77
CA VAL A 82 6.86 2.94 4.38
C VAL A 82 5.61 3.78 4.18
N LEU A 83 5.52 4.91 4.88
CA LEU A 83 4.37 5.79 4.78
C LEU A 83 4.36 6.50 3.42
N SER A 84 3.31 6.22 2.65
CA SER A 84 3.07 6.77 1.33
C SER A 84 1.71 7.47 1.38
N THR A 85 1.61 8.52 2.21
CA THR A 85 0.34 9.17 2.55
C THR A 85 0.55 10.65 2.87
N MET A 86 -0.42 11.51 2.61
CA MET A 86 -0.35 12.92 3.01
C MET A 86 -0.31 13.11 4.53
N TRP A 87 -0.74 12.11 5.30
CA TRP A 87 -0.69 12.16 6.77
C TRP A 87 0.73 12.28 7.31
N ARG A 88 1.74 11.78 6.57
CA ARG A 88 3.16 11.87 6.95
C ARG A 88 3.68 13.30 7.03
N MET A 89 3.02 14.24 6.36
CA MET A 89 3.42 15.66 6.33
C MET A 89 2.97 16.43 7.57
N ARG A 90 2.21 15.79 8.48
CA ARG A 90 1.66 16.45 9.67
C ARG A 90 1.85 15.56 10.89
N SER A 91 2.50 16.12 11.90
CA SER A 91 2.69 15.51 13.22
C SER A 91 1.43 14.87 13.79
N LEU A 92 0.31 15.57 13.67
CA LEU A 92 -1.00 15.10 14.15
C LEU A 92 -1.56 13.94 13.31
N GLY A 93 -1.25 13.89 12.01
CA GLY A 93 -1.60 12.76 11.14
C GLY A 93 -0.82 11.51 11.50
N ILE A 94 0.50 11.64 11.69
CA ILE A 94 1.34 10.53 12.19
C ILE A 94 0.82 10.07 13.56
N SER A 95 0.58 11.00 14.49
CA SER A 95 0.06 10.68 15.82
C SER A 95 -1.28 9.95 15.76
N ALA A 96 -2.17 10.34 14.84
CA ALA A 96 -3.44 9.65 14.64
C ALA A 96 -3.25 8.21 14.12
N LEU A 97 -2.35 7.99 13.16
CA LEU A 97 -2.01 6.67 12.65
C LEU A 97 -1.40 5.78 13.74
N LEU A 98 -0.43 6.29 14.51
CA LEU A 98 0.23 5.56 15.58
C LEU A 98 -0.76 5.18 16.71
N ASN A 99 -1.70 6.08 17.04
CA ASN A 99 -2.78 5.77 17.97
C ASN A 99 -3.67 4.63 17.45
N GLY A 100 -4.04 4.66 16.16
CA GLY A 100 -4.76 3.58 15.51
C GLY A 100 -4.01 2.24 15.57
N PHE A 101 -2.71 2.26 15.27
CA PHE A 101 -1.82 1.09 15.35
C PHE A 101 -1.76 0.52 16.76
N LYS A 102 -1.58 1.38 17.77
CA LYS A 102 -1.59 0.99 19.18
C LYS A 102 -2.90 0.30 19.58
N ILE A 103 -4.05 0.84 19.17
CA ILE A 103 -5.37 0.28 19.49
C ILE A 103 -5.55 -1.13 18.92
N VAL A 104 -4.98 -1.44 17.75
CA VAL A 104 -5.08 -2.78 17.14
C VAL A 104 -3.86 -3.67 17.42
N GLY A 105 -2.85 -3.18 18.14
CA GLY A 105 -1.65 -3.95 18.45
C GLY A 105 -0.68 -4.12 17.27
N ILE A 106 -0.58 -3.13 16.38
CA ILE A 106 0.52 -3.05 15.39
C ILE A 106 1.68 -2.29 16.06
N PRO A 107 2.88 -2.89 16.17
CA PRO A 107 4.02 -2.22 16.78
C PRO A 107 4.53 -1.09 15.87
N THR A 108 4.90 0.04 16.45
CA THR A 108 5.40 1.21 15.72
C THR A 108 6.71 0.95 14.98
N SER A 109 7.51 -0.02 15.45
CA SER A 109 8.72 -0.52 14.80
C SER A 109 8.48 -1.13 13.42
N LYS A 110 7.23 -1.38 13.03
CA LYS A 110 6.88 -1.75 11.66
C LYS A 110 7.04 -0.60 10.68
N ILE A 111 6.98 0.65 11.12
CA ILE A 111 7.21 1.81 10.26
C ILE A 111 8.71 2.06 10.18
N VAL A 112 9.27 1.94 8.98
CA VAL A 112 10.72 2.07 8.73
C VAL A 112 11.07 3.30 7.91
N GLY A 113 10.08 4.09 7.50
CA GLY A 113 10.30 5.35 6.82
C GLY A 113 9.04 5.95 6.22
N ALA A 114 9.26 7.00 5.44
CA ALA A 114 8.26 7.73 4.70
C ALA A 114 8.79 8.04 3.30
N THR A 115 7.91 8.06 2.30
CA THR A 115 8.28 8.51 0.96
C THR A 115 8.58 10.01 0.96
N PRO A 116 9.53 10.50 0.14
CA PRO A 116 9.78 11.93 0.00
C PRO A 116 8.51 12.65 -0.47
N PHE A 117 8.42 13.95 -0.20
CA PHE A 117 7.39 14.79 -0.78
C PHE A 117 7.89 15.39 -2.09
N ILE A 118 7.20 15.12 -3.19
CA ILE A 118 7.49 15.73 -4.48
C ILE A 118 6.40 16.79 -4.76
N PRO A 119 6.73 18.08 -4.91
CA PRO A 119 5.75 19.10 -5.26
C PRO A 119 5.04 18.79 -6.58
N GLY A 120 3.70 18.88 -6.59
CA GLY A 120 2.87 18.45 -7.72
C GLY A 120 2.88 16.93 -7.97
N GLY A 121 3.56 16.19 -7.10
CA GLY A 121 3.93 14.80 -7.24
C GLY A 121 2.73 13.88 -7.29
N VAL A 122 2.69 13.11 -8.36
CA VAL A 122 2.08 11.80 -8.41
C VAL A 122 2.76 10.89 -7.38
N ARG A 123 1.98 10.11 -6.64
CA ARG A 123 2.46 9.25 -5.55
C ARG A 123 3.46 8.18 -6.03
N ALA A 124 3.30 7.70 -7.26
CA ALA A 124 4.18 6.67 -7.81
C ALA A 124 5.67 7.12 -7.88
N PRO A 125 6.01 8.30 -8.43
CA PRO A 125 7.37 8.83 -8.34
C PRO A 125 7.94 8.97 -6.93
N GLU A 126 7.14 9.32 -5.92
CA GLU A 126 7.61 9.38 -4.52
C GLU A 126 8.08 7.99 -4.03
N ILE A 127 7.30 6.95 -4.35
CA ILE A 127 7.64 5.54 -4.05
C ILE A 127 8.91 5.12 -4.79
N LEU A 128 9.02 5.43 -6.08
CA LEU A 128 10.19 5.06 -6.89
C LEU A 128 11.46 5.79 -6.42
N GLN A 129 11.35 7.05 -6.03
CA GLN A 129 12.46 7.79 -5.44
C GLN A 129 12.92 7.14 -4.13
N TRP A 130 12.00 6.72 -3.27
CA TRP A 130 12.34 5.98 -2.05
C TRP A 130 13.08 4.66 -2.38
N LEU A 131 12.55 3.85 -3.31
CA LEU A 131 13.20 2.59 -3.73
C LEU A 131 14.63 2.82 -4.27
N ASN A 132 14.83 3.89 -5.05
CA ASN A 132 16.15 4.23 -5.60
C ASN A 132 17.16 4.63 -4.52
N SER A 133 16.71 5.37 -3.50
CA SER A 133 17.55 5.82 -2.40
C SER A 133 18.00 4.67 -1.49
N TYR A 134 17.09 3.74 -1.18
CA TYR A 134 17.35 2.67 -0.22
C TYR A 134 17.80 1.35 -0.84
N GLY A 135 17.73 1.22 -2.16
CA GLY A 135 18.17 0.03 -2.90
C GLY A 135 17.12 -1.09 -2.92
N PRO A 136 17.48 -2.26 -3.47
CA PRO A 136 16.52 -3.35 -3.66
C PRO A 136 16.03 -3.88 -2.31
N CYS A 137 14.78 -4.32 -2.29
CA CYS A 137 14.16 -5.07 -1.20
C CYS A 137 13.73 -6.46 -1.71
N ALA A 138 13.43 -7.39 -0.80
CA ALA A 138 13.09 -8.77 -1.18
C ALA A 138 11.80 -8.84 -2.01
N ALA A 139 10.80 -8.06 -1.63
CA ALA A 139 9.57 -7.82 -2.38
C ALA A 139 8.93 -6.52 -1.90
N TRP A 140 8.05 -5.94 -2.70
CA TRP A 140 7.29 -4.77 -2.27
C TRP A 140 5.90 -4.70 -2.90
N ALA A 141 5.02 -3.99 -2.20
CA ALA A 141 3.68 -3.68 -2.65
C ALA A 141 3.34 -2.23 -2.28
N ALA A 142 2.50 -1.59 -3.07
CA ALA A 142 1.94 -0.28 -2.79
C ALA A 142 0.42 -0.37 -2.76
N VAL A 143 -0.22 0.09 -1.68
CA VAL A 143 -1.67 0.12 -1.55
C VAL A 143 -2.16 1.56 -1.42
N ASP A 144 -3.07 1.93 -2.31
CA ASP A 144 -3.51 3.32 -2.47
C ASP A 144 -4.92 3.37 -3.10
N ASP A 145 -5.64 4.46 -2.87
CA ASP A 145 -6.95 4.69 -3.51
C ASP A 145 -6.84 5.46 -4.83
N ILE A 146 -5.62 5.86 -5.21
CA ILE A 146 -5.26 6.43 -6.50
C ILE A 146 -4.67 5.34 -7.40
N ASP A 147 -4.96 5.41 -8.70
CA ASP A 147 -4.38 4.50 -9.71
C ASP A 147 -2.88 4.76 -9.93
N LEU A 148 -2.05 4.12 -9.10
CA LEU A 148 -0.59 4.16 -9.22
C LEU A 148 -0.09 3.53 -10.53
N ARG A 149 -0.83 2.53 -11.06
CA ARG A 149 -0.47 1.89 -12.34
C ARG A 149 -0.65 2.86 -13.50
N GLY A 150 -1.67 3.71 -13.46
CA GLY A 150 -1.84 4.81 -14.42
C GLY A 150 -0.69 5.83 -14.36
N GLN A 151 -0.09 6.05 -13.19
CA GLN A 151 1.00 7.01 -13.01
C GLN A 151 2.37 6.48 -13.47
N ALA A 152 2.65 5.20 -13.25
CA ALA A 152 3.91 4.54 -13.65
C ALA A 152 3.65 3.07 -14.07
N PRO A 153 3.10 2.84 -15.29
CA PRO A 153 2.60 1.51 -15.68
C PRO A 153 3.64 0.42 -15.66
N ARG A 154 4.91 0.73 -15.99
CA ARG A 154 5.96 -0.28 -16.06
C ARG A 154 6.43 -0.69 -14.66
N GLU A 155 6.63 0.29 -13.78
CA GLU A 155 7.24 0.11 -12.47
C GLU A 155 6.23 -0.35 -11.41
N MET A 156 4.95 0.02 -11.57
CA MET A 156 3.88 -0.33 -10.63
C MET A 156 3.14 -1.61 -10.99
N ASN A 157 3.37 -2.17 -12.18
CA ASN A 157 2.74 -3.42 -12.60
C ASN A 157 3.20 -4.58 -11.72
N GLY A 158 2.24 -5.34 -11.19
CA GLY A 158 2.50 -6.42 -10.24
C GLY A 158 2.80 -5.98 -8.80
N HIS A 159 2.90 -4.68 -8.52
CA HIS A 159 3.22 -4.15 -7.19
C HIS A 159 2.13 -3.25 -6.59
N ALA A 160 1.36 -2.55 -7.42
CA ALA A 160 0.31 -1.66 -6.94
C ALA A 160 -1.03 -2.38 -6.77
N VAL A 161 -1.69 -2.17 -5.63
CA VAL A 161 -3.05 -2.64 -5.30
C VAL A 161 -3.94 -1.42 -5.11
N LEU A 162 -4.94 -1.28 -5.98
CA LEU A 162 -5.90 -0.19 -5.93
C LEU A 162 -7.04 -0.54 -4.96
N THR A 163 -7.30 0.35 -3.99
CA THR A 163 -8.52 0.32 -3.17
C THR A 163 -9.50 1.39 -3.64
N PHE A 164 -10.68 1.42 -3.03
CA PHE A 164 -11.68 2.46 -3.29
C PHE A 164 -12.07 3.16 -2.00
N VAL A 165 -12.35 4.45 -2.12
CA VAL A 165 -12.78 5.32 -1.01
C VAL A 165 -14.05 4.85 -0.29
N THR A 166 -14.85 4.01 -0.95
CA THR A 166 -16.10 3.43 -0.45
C THR A 166 -15.85 2.12 0.31
N SER A 167 -14.85 1.33 -0.08
CA SER A 167 -14.58 0.01 0.47
C SER A 167 -13.39 -0.01 1.44
N GLY A 168 -12.39 0.84 1.22
CA GLY A 168 -11.08 0.80 1.88
C GLY A 168 -10.33 -0.50 1.60
N LEU A 169 -9.47 -0.89 2.54
CA LEU A 169 -8.75 -2.16 2.54
C LEU A 169 -9.72 -3.32 2.82
N THR A 170 -10.08 -4.04 1.77
CA THR A 170 -10.90 -5.26 1.84
C THR A 170 -10.03 -6.51 2.05
N THR A 171 -10.66 -7.67 2.23
CA THR A 171 -9.94 -8.95 2.35
C THR A 171 -9.26 -9.32 1.04
N GLU A 172 -9.90 -9.02 -0.10
CA GLU A 172 -9.40 -9.29 -1.45
C GLU A 172 -8.22 -8.39 -1.80
N ALA A 173 -8.29 -7.11 -1.42
CA ALA A 173 -7.16 -6.20 -1.54
C ALA A 173 -5.98 -6.67 -0.67
N ALA A 174 -6.24 -7.09 0.57
CA ALA A 174 -5.20 -7.64 1.44
C ALA A 174 -4.55 -8.90 0.84
N ALA A 175 -5.34 -9.83 0.27
CA ALA A 175 -4.83 -11.01 -0.41
C ALA A 175 -3.98 -10.65 -1.65
N SER A 176 -4.38 -9.63 -2.40
CA SER A 176 -3.61 -9.12 -3.53
C SER A 176 -2.24 -8.59 -3.08
N ILE A 177 -2.20 -7.84 -1.97
CA ILE A 177 -0.95 -7.35 -1.38
C ILE A 177 -0.04 -8.52 -0.96
N VAL A 178 -0.61 -9.56 -0.33
CA VAL A 178 0.15 -10.77 0.00
C VAL A 178 0.78 -11.38 -1.25
N GLY A 179 0.03 -11.49 -2.35
CA GLY A 179 0.56 -11.98 -3.63
C GLY A 179 1.73 -11.16 -4.19
N CYS A 180 1.73 -9.84 -3.98
CA CYS A 180 2.86 -8.97 -4.34
C CYS A 180 4.08 -9.16 -3.44
N LEU A 181 3.87 -9.44 -2.14
CA LEU A 181 4.93 -9.56 -1.13
C LEU A 181 5.50 -10.98 -1.00
N GLU A 182 4.75 -11.97 -1.47
CA GLU A 182 5.11 -13.37 -1.49
C GLU A 182 4.97 -13.89 -2.91
N PRO A 183 5.74 -13.33 -3.87
CA PRO A 183 5.74 -13.88 -5.22
C PRO A 183 6.10 -15.35 -5.05
N ALA A 184 5.17 -16.23 -5.44
CA ALA A 184 5.35 -17.66 -5.33
C ALA A 184 6.75 -17.98 -5.87
N ALA A 185 7.49 -18.86 -5.18
CA ALA A 185 8.92 -19.17 -5.43
C ALA A 185 9.18 -19.87 -6.79
N VAL A 186 8.39 -19.52 -7.80
CA VAL A 186 8.20 -20.14 -9.11
C VAL A 186 9.45 -20.06 -9.99
N GLU A 187 10.45 -19.26 -9.64
CA GLU A 187 11.68 -19.13 -10.45
C GLU A 187 12.96 -19.65 -9.79
N THR A 188 13.01 -19.81 -8.47
CA THR A 188 14.16 -20.46 -7.83
C THR A 188 14.22 -21.94 -8.19
N SER A 189 13.07 -22.60 -8.40
CA SER A 189 13.05 -23.99 -8.88
C SER A 189 13.56 -24.12 -10.31
N LYS A 190 13.34 -23.15 -11.21
CA LYS A 190 13.88 -23.20 -12.59
C LYS A 190 15.39 -23.00 -12.61
N ALA A 191 15.93 -22.10 -11.81
CA ALA A 191 17.37 -21.90 -11.69
C ALA A 191 18.07 -23.12 -11.04
N VAL A 192 17.46 -23.74 -10.02
CA VAL A 192 17.99 -24.95 -9.37
C VAL A 192 17.84 -26.19 -10.27
N LEU A 193 16.77 -26.31 -11.05
CA LEU A 193 16.61 -27.38 -12.06
C LEU A 193 17.58 -27.21 -13.24
N ALA A 194 17.82 -26.00 -13.71
CA ALA A 194 18.82 -25.72 -14.75
C ALA A 194 20.25 -26.02 -14.27
N ALA A 195 20.57 -25.72 -13.00
CA ALA A 195 21.87 -26.05 -12.41
C ALA A 195 22.08 -27.57 -12.26
N LYS A 196 21.03 -28.35 -11.91
CA LYS A 196 21.11 -29.82 -11.82
C LYS A 196 21.25 -30.51 -13.18
N GLN A 197 20.72 -29.93 -14.25
CA GLN A 197 20.85 -30.48 -15.61
C GLN A 197 22.26 -30.29 -16.20
N HIS A 198 23.02 -29.28 -15.75
CA HIS A 198 24.40 -29.08 -16.18
C HIS A 198 25.46 -29.83 -15.35
N SER A 199 25.14 -30.28 -14.14
CA SER A 199 26.08 -31.06 -13.32
C SER A 199 26.14 -32.56 -13.65
N SER A 200 25.29 -33.07 -14.55
CA SER A 200 25.22 -34.51 -14.86
C SER A 200 26.16 -34.96 -15.99
N GLY A 201 27.13 -34.13 -16.39
CA GLY A 201 27.94 -34.35 -17.59
C GLY A 201 29.45 -34.19 -17.42
N ARG A 202 30.06 -34.67 -16.33
CA ARG A 202 31.50 -34.98 -16.28
C ARG A 202 31.88 -35.80 -15.03
N LEU A 203 31.60 -37.09 -15.07
CA LEU A 203 32.39 -38.06 -14.30
C LEU A 203 33.77 -38.14 -14.99
N ARG A 204 34.77 -37.42 -14.47
CA ARG A 204 36.16 -37.76 -14.73
C ARG A 204 36.55 -38.84 -13.73
N CYS A 205 36.94 -39.99 -14.26
CA CYS A 205 37.64 -41.04 -13.52
C CYS A 205 38.89 -40.44 -12.85
N CYS A 206 38.93 -40.45 -11.53
CA CYS A 206 40.18 -40.40 -10.77
C CYS A 206 40.59 -41.85 -10.43
N PRO A 207 41.88 -42.21 -10.60
CA PRO A 207 42.36 -43.56 -10.30
C PRO A 207 42.49 -43.77 -8.78
N LEU A 208 42.16 -45.00 -8.38
CA LEU A 208 42.27 -45.56 -7.05
C LEU A 208 43.67 -45.36 -6.44
N GLN A 209 43.72 -45.02 -5.15
CA GLN A 209 44.81 -45.47 -4.28
C GLN A 209 44.24 -46.39 -3.20
N VAL A 210 44.90 -47.54 -3.10
CA VAL A 210 44.64 -48.66 -2.19
C VAL A 210 45.41 -48.40 -0.90
N THR A 211 44.73 -48.43 0.25
CA THR A 211 45.36 -48.79 1.52
C THR A 211 44.41 -49.63 2.34
N THR A 212 44.88 -50.83 2.66
CA THR A 212 44.31 -51.82 3.57
C THR A 212 44.40 -51.36 5.03
N HIS A 213 43.38 -51.61 5.85
CA HIS A 213 43.52 -52.40 7.09
C HIS A 213 42.17 -52.61 7.82
N SER A 214 41.84 -53.89 7.96
CA SER A 214 41.28 -54.61 9.12
C SER A 214 40.08 -54.06 9.93
N ALA A 215 39.00 -54.85 9.85
CA ALA A 215 37.87 -55.03 10.77
C ALA A 215 38.31 -55.66 12.13
N PRO A 216 37.43 -56.08 13.10
CA PRO A 216 35.95 -56.16 13.13
C PRO A 216 35.34 -55.60 14.46
N GLN A 217 34.08 -55.73 14.91
CA GLN A 217 33.06 -56.78 14.78
C GLN A 217 31.73 -56.32 15.47
N GLU A 218 30.60 -56.93 15.07
CA GLU A 218 29.30 -57.10 15.78
C GLU A 218 28.34 -55.89 15.89
N ALA A 219 27.00 -55.98 15.75
CA ALA A 219 26.08 -57.11 15.64
C ALA A 219 24.66 -56.64 15.19
N VAL A 220 23.92 -57.55 14.55
CA VAL A 220 22.46 -57.83 14.71
C VAL A 220 21.43 -56.90 14.06
N GLY A 221 20.54 -57.50 13.24
CA GLY A 221 19.15 -57.05 13.10
C GLY A 221 18.45 -57.21 11.74
N THR A 222 18.15 -58.45 11.34
CA THR A 222 16.99 -58.95 10.54
C THR A 222 15.98 -57.95 9.92
N GLN A 223 15.82 -57.95 8.59
CA GLN A 223 14.74 -58.60 7.78
C GLN A 223 13.33 -58.00 7.93
N GLN A 224 12.78 -57.43 6.84
CA GLN A 224 11.60 -57.99 6.16
C GLN A 224 11.29 -57.30 4.82
N ASP A 225 10.97 -58.15 3.85
CA ASP A 225 10.61 -57.90 2.46
C ASP A 225 9.16 -57.42 2.27
N SER A 226 8.92 -56.68 1.19
CA SER A 226 7.85 -56.93 0.18
C SER A 226 7.90 -55.80 -0.86
N ASP A 227 8.31 -56.10 -2.09
CA ASP A 227 7.43 -56.49 -3.20
C ASP A 227 6.25 -55.54 -3.43
N PHE A 228 6.39 -54.65 -4.42
CA PHE A 228 5.24 -54.30 -5.26
C PHE A 228 5.65 -53.99 -6.71
N SER A 229 4.94 -54.68 -7.59
CA SER A 229 5.15 -54.89 -9.01
C SER A 229 5.11 -53.63 -9.88
N SER A 230 5.93 -53.67 -10.92
CA SER A 230 5.78 -52.98 -12.20
C SER A 230 4.38 -53.14 -12.81
N GLU A 231 3.85 -52.08 -13.41
CA GLU A 231 3.06 -52.28 -14.63
C GLU A 231 3.09 -51.07 -15.58
N GLU A 232 3.39 -51.42 -16.82
CA GLU A 232 3.65 -50.59 -17.97
C GLU A 232 2.38 -50.48 -18.82
N SER A 233 2.36 -49.50 -19.73
CA SER A 233 1.49 -49.43 -20.91
C SER A 233 0.00 -49.09 -20.71
N ARG A 234 -0.34 -47.86 -21.09
CA ARG A 234 -1.49 -47.61 -21.98
C ARG A 234 -1.35 -46.29 -22.74
N ARG A 235 -0.80 -46.40 -23.96
CA ARG A 235 -0.98 -45.44 -25.06
C ARG A 235 -2.47 -45.44 -25.47
N ARG A 236 -3.10 -44.26 -25.50
CA ARG A 236 -4.32 -43.98 -26.29
C ARG A 236 -4.12 -42.59 -26.94
N HIS A 237 -3.82 -42.57 -28.23
CA HIS A 237 -4.77 -42.20 -29.30
C HIS A 237 -5.33 -40.78 -29.16
N LEU A 238 -4.63 -39.84 -29.80
CA LEU A 238 -5.12 -38.52 -30.21
C LEU A 238 -6.12 -38.68 -31.37
N PRO A 239 -7.30 -38.04 -31.32
CA PRO A 239 -8.02 -37.67 -32.52
C PRO A 239 -7.65 -36.25 -32.98
N ARG A 240 -7.51 -36.19 -34.29
CA ARG A 240 -7.21 -35.09 -35.19
C ARG A 240 -8.43 -34.17 -35.35
N SER A 241 -8.14 -32.90 -35.63
CA SER A 241 -8.97 -31.88 -36.31
C SER A 241 -10.32 -31.51 -35.71
N GLN A 242 -10.45 -30.26 -35.26
CA GLN A 242 -11.57 -29.38 -35.65
C GLN A 242 -11.11 -27.92 -35.75
N GLU A 243 -11.80 -27.22 -36.62
CA GLU A 243 -11.43 -26.00 -37.33
C GLU A 243 -11.45 -24.73 -36.47
N HIS A 244 -10.58 -23.78 -36.82
CA HIS A 244 -10.61 -22.41 -36.34
C HIS A 244 -11.72 -21.61 -37.05
N PRO A 245 -12.69 -21.00 -36.34
CA PRO A 245 -13.41 -19.87 -36.88
C PRO A 245 -12.62 -18.58 -36.64
N LYS A 246 -12.24 -17.92 -37.73
CA LYS A 246 -11.73 -16.56 -37.79
C LYS A 246 -12.70 -15.60 -37.09
N LYS A 247 -12.38 -15.12 -35.88
CA LYS A 247 -13.08 -13.99 -35.29
C LYS A 247 -12.43 -12.70 -35.77
N GLN A 248 -13.18 -11.98 -36.61
CA GLN A 248 -12.91 -10.61 -37.02
C GLN A 248 -12.74 -9.71 -35.80
N ALA A 249 -11.64 -8.97 -35.77
CA ALA A 249 -11.41 -7.89 -34.82
C ALA A 249 -12.33 -6.73 -35.19
N SER A 250 -13.41 -6.55 -34.43
CA SER A 250 -14.19 -5.30 -34.40
C SER A 250 -13.51 -4.34 -33.43
N THR A 251 -12.46 -3.67 -33.88
CA THR A 251 -11.98 -2.43 -33.25
C THR A 251 -12.89 -1.29 -33.68
N ASN A 252 -13.98 -1.10 -32.94
CA ASN A 252 -14.76 0.13 -33.02
C ASN A 252 -15.07 0.59 -31.59
N TRP A 253 -14.08 1.19 -30.94
CA TRP A 253 -14.24 1.89 -29.67
C TRP A 253 -14.31 3.39 -29.98
N MET A 254 -15.56 3.86 -30.01
CA MET A 254 -16.04 5.23 -29.86
C MET A 254 -14.99 6.35 -29.89
N LEU A 255 -14.91 6.99 -31.05
CA LEU A 255 -14.64 8.42 -31.14
C LEU A 255 -15.86 9.21 -30.64
N GLU A 256 -15.56 10.24 -29.84
CA GLU A 256 -16.32 11.48 -29.61
C GLU A 256 -17.52 11.50 -28.63
N LYS A 257 -17.26 12.08 -27.46
CA LYS A 257 -17.97 13.28 -27.00
C LYS A 257 -16.96 14.35 -26.56
N PRO A 258 -17.12 15.62 -26.95
CA PRO A 258 -16.32 16.71 -26.40
C PRO A 258 -16.61 16.86 -24.89
N MET A 259 -15.54 16.96 -24.09
CA MET A 259 -15.64 17.36 -22.68
C MET A 259 -16.19 18.78 -22.60
N THR A 260 -17.45 18.92 -22.18
CA THR A 260 -18.01 20.21 -21.79
C THR A 260 -17.22 20.76 -20.61
N ALA A 261 -16.76 22.00 -20.72
CA ALA A 261 -16.05 22.72 -19.67
C ALA A 261 -16.85 22.70 -18.36
N LEU A 262 -16.22 22.28 -17.27
CA LEU A 262 -16.77 22.43 -15.93
C LEU A 262 -16.82 23.92 -15.56
N ASP A 263 -17.92 24.32 -14.94
CA ASP A 263 -18.18 25.67 -14.45
C ASP A 263 -17.04 26.15 -13.51
N PRO A 264 -16.33 27.25 -13.85
CA PRO A 264 -15.26 27.80 -13.02
C PRO A 264 -15.75 28.36 -11.67
N ALA A 265 -17.06 28.52 -11.44
CA ALA A 265 -17.61 29.03 -10.19
C ALA A 265 -17.66 27.99 -9.05
N ALA A 266 -17.46 26.69 -9.33
CA ALA A 266 -17.64 25.62 -8.34
C ALA A 266 -16.46 25.44 -7.35
N GLY A 267 -15.55 26.41 -7.22
CA GLY A 267 -14.27 26.21 -6.54
C GLY A 267 -13.72 27.39 -5.74
N SER A 268 -14.55 28.31 -5.21
CA SER A 268 -14.01 29.35 -4.33
C SER A 268 -13.46 28.72 -3.04
N PHE A 269 -12.20 29.04 -2.72
CA PHE A 269 -11.62 28.72 -1.42
C PHE A 269 -12.49 29.35 -0.33
N LEU A 270 -12.67 28.65 0.79
CA LEU A 270 -13.08 29.33 2.01
C LEU A 270 -11.98 30.32 2.36
N SER A 271 -12.35 31.58 2.51
CA SER A 271 -11.46 32.60 3.05
C SER A 271 -10.92 32.14 4.41
N LYS A 272 -9.76 32.66 4.80
CA LYS A 272 -9.21 32.43 6.14
C LYS A 272 -10.26 32.75 7.22
N ASP A 273 -11.02 33.81 7.02
CA ASP A 273 -12.08 34.25 7.93
C ASP A 273 -13.24 33.24 8.03
N GLU A 274 -13.63 32.60 6.92
CA GLU A 274 -14.64 31.53 6.96
C GLU A 274 -14.15 30.27 7.67
N MET A 275 -12.87 29.94 7.53
CA MET A 275 -12.24 28.83 8.26
C MET A 275 -12.20 29.14 9.76
N ASP A 276 -11.76 30.34 10.13
CA ASP A 276 -11.66 30.80 11.52
C ASP A 276 -13.04 30.92 12.18
N ALA A 277 -14.06 31.35 11.44
CA ALA A 277 -15.46 31.36 11.89
C ALA A 277 -16.00 29.95 12.16
N ARG A 278 -15.63 28.96 11.32
CA ARG A 278 -16.00 27.55 11.53
C ARG A 278 -15.31 26.94 12.74
N VAL A 279 -14.01 27.20 12.92
CA VAL A 279 -13.27 26.77 14.12
C VAL A 279 -13.85 27.41 15.38
N SER A 280 -14.23 28.69 15.32
CA SER A 280 -14.86 29.40 16.43
C SER A 280 -16.22 28.82 16.79
N ARG A 281 -17.08 28.54 15.81
CA ARG A 281 -18.36 27.83 16.04
C ARG A 281 -18.15 26.44 16.65
N ALA A 282 -17.18 25.67 16.17
CA ALA A 282 -16.87 24.37 16.75
C ALA A 282 -16.40 24.49 18.21
N ARG A 283 -15.56 25.49 18.55
CA ARG A 283 -15.13 25.76 19.92
C ARG A 283 -16.29 26.20 20.82
N GLU A 284 -17.24 26.95 20.30
CA GLU A 284 -18.42 27.40 21.05
C GLU A 284 -19.38 26.25 21.33
N VAL A 285 -19.64 25.39 20.33
CA VAL A 285 -20.35 24.12 20.54
C VAL A 285 -19.66 23.30 21.63
N MET A 286 -18.33 23.12 21.55
CA MET A 286 -17.58 22.38 22.58
C MET A 286 -17.66 23.01 23.98
N ARG A 287 -17.70 24.35 24.08
CA ARG A 287 -17.87 25.08 25.36
C ARG A 287 -19.28 24.91 25.93
N SER A 288 -20.32 25.08 25.12
CA SER A 288 -21.71 24.87 25.52
C SER A 288 -21.96 23.43 25.98
N LEU A 289 -21.31 22.46 25.33
CA LEU A 289 -21.36 21.05 25.71
C LEU A 289 -20.62 20.74 27.02
N ALA A 290 -19.50 21.43 27.29
CA ALA A 290 -18.81 21.32 28.57
C ALA A 290 -19.64 21.90 29.73
N ALA A 291 -20.40 22.96 29.48
CA ALA A 291 -21.32 23.54 30.46
C ALA A 291 -22.51 22.61 30.77
N LEU A 292 -23.08 21.94 29.75
CA LEU A 292 -24.16 20.96 29.93
C LEU A 292 -23.75 19.73 30.77
N LYS A 293 -22.47 19.31 30.70
CA LYS A 293 -21.94 18.23 31.55
C LYS A 293 -21.96 18.53 33.05
N VAL A 294 -22.04 19.80 33.45
CA VAL A 294 -22.05 20.21 34.87
C VAL A 294 -23.48 20.17 35.46
N ALA A 295 -24.50 20.22 34.61
CA ALA A 295 -25.88 20.43 35.04
C ALA A 295 -26.70 19.15 35.27
N ASP A 296 -26.29 17.99 34.74
CA ASP A 296 -27.15 16.81 34.75
C ASP A 296 -26.38 15.50 35.02
N ALA A 297 -26.40 15.06 36.28
CA ALA A 297 -25.87 13.76 36.72
C ALA A 297 -26.90 12.62 36.59
N GLY A 298 -28.07 12.86 35.99
CA GLY A 298 -29.13 11.88 35.79
C GLY A 298 -29.14 11.26 34.39
N THR A 299 -28.59 10.06 34.26
CA THR A 299 -28.96 9.00 33.30
C THR A 299 -29.06 9.28 31.78
N ASN A 300 -28.66 10.45 31.24
CA ASN A 300 -28.71 10.70 29.78
C ASN A 300 -27.34 11.05 29.14
N ALA A 301 -26.26 10.91 29.89
CA ALA A 301 -24.92 11.29 29.46
C ALA A 301 -24.38 10.44 28.27
N VAL A 302 -24.86 9.21 28.11
CA VAL A 302 -24.45 8.33 26.99
C VAL A 302 -25.06 8.82 25.67
N ASP A 303 -26.37 9.08 25.63
CA ASP A 303 -27.07 9.57 24.43
C ASP A 303 -26.59 10.95 24.00
N ILE A 304 -26.33 11.85 24.96
CA ILE A 304 -25.79 13.18 24.66
C ILE A 304 -24.37 13.05 24.06
N ARG A 305 -23.52 12.19 24.62
CA ARG A 305 -22.17 11.96 24.09
C ARG A 305 -22.21 11.35 22.69
N GLU A 306 -23.15 10.45 22.43
CA GLU A 306 -23.35 9.86 21.11
C GLU A 306 -23.83 10.88 20.09
N LYS A 307 -24.82 11.73 20.42
CA LYS A 307 -25.28 12.82 19.55
C LYS A 307 -24.16 13.83 19.22
N ILE A 308 -23.37 14.22 20.22
CA ILE A 308 -22.21 15.11 20.01
C ILE A 308 -21.21 14.48 19.04
N ASN A 309 -20.88 13.21 19.25
CA ASN A 309 -19.97 12.49 18.36
C ASN A 309 -20.54 12.40 16.94
N GLN A 310 -21.86 12.19 16.80
CA GLN A 310 -22.53 12.14 15.51
C GLN A 310 -22.48 13.48 14.77
N GLU A 311 -22.78 14.60 15.44
CA GLU A 311 -22.73 15.96 14.85
C GLU A 311 -21.30 16.41 14.52
N ALA A 312 -20.36 16.20 15.44
CA ALA A 312 -18.94 16.48 15.19
C ALA A 312 -18.42 15.64 14.02
N CYS A 313 -18.81 14.37 13.95
CA CYS A 313 -18.49 13.52 12.80
C CYS A 313 -19.18 13.99 11.51
N ALA A 314 -20.42 14.50 11.55
CA ALA A 314 -21.10 15.01 10.37
C ALA A 314 -20.41 16.28 9.81
N SER A 315 -20.04 17.22 10.69
CA SER A 315 -19.30 18.42 10.31
C SER A 315 -17.89 18.08 9.79
N ALA A 316 -17.21 17.13 10.43
CA ALA A 316 -15.93 16.62 9.96
C ALA A 316 -16.06 15.88 8.61
N ARG A 317 -17.13 15.11 8.39
CA ARG A 317 -17.43 14.46 7.10
C ARG A 317 -17.57 15.48 5.99
N GLU A 318 -18.36 16.53 6.21
CA GLU A 318 -18.60 17.54 5.19
C GLU A 318 -17.32 18.31 4.86
N SER A 319 -16.56 18.69 5.89
CA SER A 319 -15.28 19.37 5.72
C SER A 319 -14.26 18.48 5.02
N TYR A 320 -14.15 17.22 5.42
CA TYR A 320 -13.25 16.24 4.82
C TYR A 320 -13.65 15.92 3.38
N ALA A 321 -14.93 15.68 3.10
CA ALA A 321 -15.44 15.43 1.75
C ALA A 321 -15.18 16.61 0.81
N ARG A 322 -15.39 17.86 1.27
CA ARG A 322 -15.10 19.07 0.47
C ARG A 322 -13.60 19.23 0.21
N VAL A 323 -12.76 19.19 1.26
CA VAL A 323 -11.30 19.30 1.11
C VAL A 323 -10.77 18.21 0.18
N ARG A 324 -11.30 16.99 0.30
CA ARG A 324 -10.92 15.86 -0.52
C ARG A 324 -11.39 15.99 -1.97
N GLN A 325 -12.64 16.40 -2.21
CA GLN A 325 -13.14 16.69 -3.56
C GLN A 325 -12.30 17.77 -4.25
N MET A 326 -11.94 18.84 -3.53
CA MET A 326 -11.06 19.89 -4.06
C MET A 326 -9.66 19.36 -4.35
N SER A 327 -9.07 18.56 -3.46
CA SER A 327 -7.76 17.93 -3.67
C SER A 327 -7.76 16.99 -4.88
N TYR A 328 -8.80 16.16 -5.04
CA TYR A 328 -8.94 15.29 -6.21
C TYR A 328 -9.18 16.08 -7.49
N ALA A 329 -10.00 17.14 -7.46
CA ALA A 329 -10.21 18.00 -8.62
C ALA A 329 -8.88 18.64 -9.08
N LYS A 330 -8.08 19.16 -8.13
CA LYS A 330 -6.75 19.70 -8.41
C LYS A 330 -5.79 18.64 -8.94
N ALA A 331 -5.73 17.46 -8.31
CA ALA A 331 -4.88 16.36 -8.74
C ALA A 331 -5.28 15.87 -10.14
N ARG A 332 -6.58 15.74 -10.41
CA ARG A 332 -7.13 15.35 -11.72
C ARG A 332 -6.79 16.36 -12.80
N ASN A 333 -6.94 17.65 -12.52
CA ASN A 333 -6.57 18.72 -13.46
C ASN A 333 -5.06 18.78 -13.69
N SER A 334 -4.25 18.58 -12.64
CA SER A 334 -2.79 18.47 -12.75
C SER A 334 -2.39 17.29 -13.62
N TYR A 335 -2.99 16.11 -13.39
CA TYR A 335 -2.75 14.91 -14.17
C TYR A 335 -3.20 15.06 -15.63
N ALA A 336 -4.36 15.68 -15.87
CA ALA A 336 -4.83 15.98 -17.21
C ALA A 336 -3.84 16.88 -17.97
N ARG A 337 -3.32 17.93 -17.31
CA ARG A 337 -2.30 18.81 -17.87
C ARG A 337 -0.99 18.07 -18.13
N ALA A 338 -0.48 17.30 -17.16
CA ALA A 338 0.73 16.51 -17.32
C ALA A 338 0.62 15.51 -18.48
N ARG A 339 -0.53 14.83 -18.60
CA ARG A 339 -0.84 13.91 -19.70
C ARG A 339 -0.90 14.64 -21.05
N GLN A 340 -1.50 15.83 -21.09
CA GLN A 340 -1.55 16.66 -22.31
C GLN A 340 -0.14 17.11 -22.72
N SER A 341 0.69 17.57 -21.78
CA SER A 341 2.08 17.92 -22.04
C SER A 341 2.88 16.73 -22.56
N TYR A 342 2.69 15.54 -21.98
CA TYR A 342 3.34 14.32 -22.45
C TYR A 342 2.89 13.92 -23.87
N ALA A 343 1.60 14.08 -24.19
CA ALA A 343 1.08 13.82 -25.52
C ALA A 343 1.69 14.78 -26.57
N MET A 344 1.82 16.07 -26.23
CA MET A 344 2.46 17.08 -27.08
C MET A 344 3.95 16.78 -27.32
N LEU A 345 4.69 16.38 -26.29
CA LEU A 345 6.10 15.99 -26.42
C LEU A 345 6.27 14.78 -27.35
N ARG A 346 5.37 13.80 -27.25
CA ARG A 346 5.40 12.61 -28.13
C ARG A 346 5.14 12.95 -29.59
N GLN A 347 4.26 13.91 -29.87
CA GLN A 347 3.95 14.34 -31.25
C GLN A 347 5.09 15.15 -31.87
N THR A 348 5.81 15.94 -31.07
CA THR A 348 6.86 16.85 -31.53
C THR A 348 8.24 16.19 -31.63
N GLY A 349 8.40 14.93 -31.20
CA GLY A 349 9.70 14.26 -31.14
C GLY A 349 10.66 14.88 -30.11
N GLY A 350 10.14 15.73 -29.21
CA GLY A 350 10.94 16.43 -28.21
C GLY A 350 11.55 15.47 -27.19
N ARG A 351 12.85 15.62 -26.92
CA ARG A 351 13.50 14.87 -25.85
C ARG A 351 13.01 15.40 -24.50
N PRO A 352 12.71 14.56 -23.50
CA PRO A 352 12.14 14.97 -22.21
C PRO A 352 12.92 16.02 -21.39
N GLY A 353 14.14 16.40 -21.80
CA GLY A 353 15.02 17.30 -21.07
C GLY A 353 14.98 18.78 -21.49
N GLU A 354 14.28 19.16 -22.57
CA GLU A 354 14.44 20.51 -23.17
C GLU A 354 13.46 21.58 -22.67
N LEU A 355 12.52 21.30 -21.74
CA LEU A 355 11.37 22.19 -21.49
C LEU A 355 11.07 22.59 -20.03
N PHE A 356 11.96 22.37 -19.06
CA PHE A 356 11.74 22.83 -17.67
C PHE A 356 12.17 24.27 -17.38
N THR A 357 12.19 25.15 -18.39
CA THR A 357 12.28 26.60 -18.23
C THR A 357 11.02 27.27 -18.76
N VAL A 358 9.88 26.98 -18.14
CA VAL A 358 8.68 27.82 -18.26
C VAL A 358 8.41 28.39 -16.88
N GLN A 359 8.51 29.72 -16.76
CA GLN A 359 8.27 30.47 -15.52
C GLN A 359 6.90 30.09 -14.93
N LEU A 360 6.91 29.73 -13.65
CA LEU A 360 5.72 29.47 -12.81
C LEU A 360 5.07 30.77 -12.35
#